data_AF-A0A9Q4IGA6-F1
#
_entry.id   AF-A0A9Q4IGA6-F1
#
_cell.length_a   1.000
_cell.length_b   1.000
_cell.length_c   1.000
_cell.angle_alpha   90.00
_cell.angle_beta   90.00
_cell.angle_gamma   90.00
#
_symmetry.space_group_name_H-M   'P 1'
#
loop_
_entity.id
_entity.type
_entity.pdbx_description
1 polymer ?
#
loop_
_entity_poly.entity_id
_entity_poly.type
_entity_poly.pdbx_seq_one_letter_code
_entity_poly.pdbx_strand_id
1 'polypeptide(L)'
;MIGLVPALLVAAALCVAPAGPGSRVTATTPKAPRDGPTGADPERCASDIELFAACVSAGLPAATAAAAVADTHGERSPWHTVASLTALGVEPQRAWAEIRHLPGGEDLAGLVALSATSGTSLAAGCGRIAAQLRAGAGDRAKAKAERAGVLIAIPLTAFFLPAFFVLGLAPAVISLGTSLIN
;
A
#
# COMPACT_ATOMS: atom_id res chain seq x y z
N MET A 1 -12.81 -31.59 -37.15
CA MET A 1 -12.10 -30.32 -36.87
C MET A 1 -12.49 -29.63 -35.56
N ILE A 2 -13.36 -30.21 -34.70
CA ILE A 2 -13.89 -29.55 -33.50
C ILE A 2 -13.00 -29.73 -32.24
N GLY A 3 -12.04 -30.68 -32.24
CA GLY A 3 -11.25 -31.04 -31.06
C GLY A 3 -9.88 -30.33 -30.87
N LEU A 4 -9.43 -29.52 -31.84
CA LEU A 4 -8.07 -28.97 -31.82
C LEU A 4 -7.94 -27.73 -30.92
N VAL A 5 -9.01 -26.94 -30.83
CA VAL A 5 -9.09 -25.73 -29.98
C VAL A 5 -9.04 -26.05 -28.47
N PRO A 6 -9.79 -27.03 -27.92
CA PRO A 6 -9.71 -27.33 -26.49
C PRO A 6 -8.36 -27.93 -26.08
N ALA A 7 -7.72 -28.72 -26.95
CA ALA A 7 -6.41 -29.30 -26.67
C ALA A 7 -5.31 -28.22 -26.56
N LEU A 8 -5.37 -27.18 -27.39
CA LEU A 8 -4.41 -26.08 -27.38
C LEU A 8 -4.54 -25.22 -26.10
N LEU A 9 -5.76 -25.06 -25.60
CA LEU A 9 -6.05 -24.32 -24.37
C LEU A 9 -5.61 -25.07 -23.10
N VAL A 10 -5.78 -26.40 -23.07
CA VAL A 10 -5.28 -27.24 -21.97
C VAL A 10 -3.75 -27.24 -21.94
N ALA A 11 -3.10 -27.32 -23.11
CA ALA A 11 -1.64 -27.25 -23.21
C ALA A 11 -1.08 -25.90 -22.72
N ALA A 12 -1.75 -24.78 -23.04
CA ALA A 12 -1.34 -23.46 -22.56
C ALA A 12 -1.50 -23.30 -21.04
N ALA A 13 -2.52 -23.94 -20.44
CA ALA A 13 -2.75 -23.90 -18.99
C ALA A 13 -1.68 -24.66 -18.19
N LEU A 14 -1.13 -25.74 -18.75
CA LEU A 14 -0.06 -26.54 -18.13
C LEU A 14 1.32 -25.87 -18.14
N CYS A 15 1.53 -24.86 -18.98
CA CYS A 15 2.80 -24.11 -19.06
C CYS A 15 2.96 -23.03 -17.97
N VAL A 16 1.92 -22.75 -17.18
CA VAL A 16 2.01 -21.82 -16.06
C VAL A 16 2.58 -22.57 -14.85
N ALA A 17 3.92 -22.59 -14.75
CA ALA A 17 4.65 -23.31 -13.72
C ALA A 17 4.24 -22.91 -12.27
N PRO A 18 4.17 -23.87 -11.33
CA PRO A 18 3.99 -23.56 -9.92
C PRO A 18 5.32 -23.08 -9.33
N ALA A 19 5.50 -21.77 -9.19
CA ALA A 19 6.64 -21.21 -8.47
C ALA A 19 6.54 -21.58 -6.98
N GLY A 20 7.42 -22.48 -6.51
CA GLY A 20 7.40 -23.02 -5.15
C GLY A 20 7.47 -21.93 -4.05
N PRO A 21 6.74 -22.10 -2.93
CA PRO A 21 6.58 -21.08 -1.88
C PRO A 21 7.77 -20.93 -0.92
N GLY A 22 8.74 -21.85 -0.92
CA GLY A 22 9.74 -22.00 0.16
C GLY A 22 10.89 -20.99 0.18
N SER A 23 11.21 -20.33 -0.92
CA SER A 23 12.41 -19.45 -1.00
C SER A 23 12.13 -17.98 -0.62
N ARG A 24 10.88 -17.61 -0.32
CA ARG A 24 10.47 -16.19 -0.25
C ARG A 24 10.61 -15.54 1.13
N VAL A 25 10.96 -16.30 2.16
CA VAL A 25 10.91 -15.82 3.56
C VAL A 25 12.26 -15.26 4.03
N THR A 26 13.37 -15.65 3.41
CA THR A 26 14.73 -15.31 3.91
C THR A 26 15.59 -14.49 2.96
N ALA A 27 15.18 -14.29 1.71
CA ALA A 27 15.91 -13.42 0.79
C ALA A 27 15.43 -11.98 0.96
N THR A 28 16.35 -11.04 1.22
CA THR A 28 16.17 -9.65 0.79
C THR A 28 15.95 -9.68 -0.71
N THR A 29 14.69 -9.71 -1.11
CA THR A 29 14.31 -9.83 -2.52
C THR A 29 14.79 -8.58 -3.24
N PRO A 30 15.60 -8.71 -4.30
CA PRO A 30 15.85 -7.61 -5.21
C PRO A 30 14.51 -7.05 -5.66
N LYS A 31 14.40 -5.71 -5.70
CA LYS A 31 13.17 -5.00 -6.10
C LYS A 31 12.55 -5.68 -7.31
N ALA A 32 11.37 -6.27 -7.14
CA ALA A 32 10.65 -6.85 -8.24
C ALA A 32 10.19 -5.71 -9.18
N PRO A 33 10.07 -5.94 -10.50
CA PRO A 33 9.48 -4.95 -11.41
C PRO A 33 8.05 -4.51 -11.03
N ARG A 34 7.40 -5.27 -10.12
CA ARG A 34 6.08 -4.98 -9.55
C ARG A 34 6.11 -4.23 -8.22
N ASP A 35 7.28 -4.07 -7.60
CA ASP A 35 7.42 -3.24 -6.41
C ASP A 35 7.27 -1.79 -6.86
N GLY A 36 6.32 -1.09 -6.24
CA GLY A 36 6.01 0.30 -6.54
C GLY A 36 7.25 1.21 -6.43
N PRO A 37 7.14 2.48 -6.83
CA PRO A 37 8.26 3.43 -6.72
C PRO A 37 8.82 3.43 -5.29
N THR A 38 10.15 3.58 -5.15
CA THR A 38 10.89 3.73 -3.89
C THR A 38 10.60 5.08 -3.22
N GLY A 39 9.34 5.51 -3.22
CA GLY A 39 8.90 6.65 -2.44
C GLY A 39 8.91 6.32 -0.96
N ALA A 40 8.92 7.36 -0.12
CA ALA A 40 8.77 7.20 1.31
C ALA A 40 7.52 6.38 1.63
N ASP A 41 7.70 5.27 2.34
CA ASP A 41 6.62 4.36 2.71
C ASP A 41 5.69 5.03 3.74
N PRO A 42 4.40 5.25 3.41
CA PRO A 42 3.45 5.87 4.33
C PRO A 42 3.30 5.14 5.66
N GLU A 43 3.46 3.82 5.69
CA GLU A 43 3.36 3.04 6.95
C GLU A 43 4.59 3.25 7.84
N ARG A 44 5.78 3.35 7.23
CA ARG A 44 7.00 3.72 7.94
C ARG A 44 6.88 5.13 8.50
N CYS A 45 6.41 6.10 7.72
CA CYS A 45 6.18 7.46 8.18
C CYS A 45 5.16 7.53 9.32
N ALA A 46 4.07 6.76 9.27
CA ALA A 46 3.11 6.68 10.37
C ALA A 46 3.74 6.16 11.66
N SER A 47 4.59 5.13 11.56
CA SER A 47 5.29 4.54 12.71
C SER A 47 6.32 5.50 13.29
N ASP A 48 7.07 6.21 12.45
CA ASP A 48 8.01 7.25 12.85
C ASP A 48 7.30 8.39 13.62
N ILE A 49 6.14 8.84 13.13
CA ILE A 49 5.31 9.89 13.77
C ILE A 49 4.77 9.42 15.12
N GLU A 50 4.38 8.16 15.25
CA GLU A 50 3.93 7.60 16.54
C GLU A 50 5.04 7.43 17.55
N LEU A 51 6.22 6.99 17.11
CA LEU A 51 7.39 6.94 17.98
C LEU A 51 7.74 8.35 18.48
N PHE A 52 7.73 9.34 17.58
CA PHE A 52 7.90 10.75 17.97
C PHE A 52 6.84 11.19 19.00
N ALA A 53 5.57 10.89 18.73
CA ALA A 53 4.46 11.23 19.62
C ALA A 53 4.61 10.57 21.00
N ALA A 54 5.02 9.30 21.04
CA ALA A 54 5.27 8.56 22.27
C ALA A 54 6.40 9.22 23.07
N CYS A 55 7.52 9.55 22.42
CA CYS A 55 8.64 10.25 23.05
C CYS A 55 8.22 11.61 23.64
N VAL A 56 7.48 12.43 22.87
CA VAL A 56 7.01 13.74 23.35
C VAL A 56 5.98 13.59 24.48
N SER A 57 5.09 12.60 24.41
CA SER A 57 4.14 12.32 25.47
C SER A 57 4.80 11.87 26.78
N ALA A 58 5.99 11.24 26.68
CA ALA A 58 6.84 10.90 27.82
C ALA A 58 7.63 12.11 28.36
N GLY A 59 7.45 13.30 27.79
CA GLY A 59 8.10 14.54 28.22
C GLY A 59 9.47 14.80 27.60
N LEU A 60 9.88 14.04 26.58
CA LEU A 60 11.14 14.29 25.90
C LEU A 60 11.07 15.57 25.04
N PRO A 61 12.15 16.38 24.99
CA PRO A 61 12.25 17.49 24.05
C PRO A 61 12.15 17.02 22.59
N ALA A 62 11.62 17.87 21.71
CA ALA A 62 11.43 17.54 20.29
C ALA A 62 12.73 17.10 19.59
N ALA A 63 13.88 17.68 19.94
CA ALA A 63 15.18 17.27 19.40
C ALA A 63 15.54 15.83 19.78
N THR A 64 15.35 15.45 21.05
CA THR A 64 15.63 14.10 21.55
C THR A 64 14.63 13.08 21.00
N ALA A 65 13.35 13.46 20.89
CA ALA A 65 12.33 12.63 20.26
C ALA A 65 12.65 12.38 18.78
N ALA A 66 13.06 13.41 18.03
CA ALA A 66 13.47 13.27 16.63
C ALA A 66 14.73 12.40 16.49
N ALA A 67 15.68 12.50 17.41
CA ALA A 67 16.87 11.64 17.43
C ALA A 67 16.49 10.16 17.68
N ALA A 68 15.60 9.88 18.62
CA ALA A 68 15.12 8.52 18.88
C ALA A 68 14.44 7.89 17.66
N VAL A 69 13.73 8.69 16.86
CA VAL A 69 13.17 8.23 15.58
C VAL A 69 14.28 8.00 14.56
N ALA A 70 15.25 8.91 14.47
CA ALA A 70 16.40 8.80 13.58
C ALA A 70 17.19 7.49 13.81
N ASP A 71 17.37 7.08 15.07
CA ASP A 71 18.08 5.84 15.45
C ASP A 71 17.41 4.56 14.91
N THR A 72 16.14 4.61 14.53
CA THR A 72 15.45 3.47 13.89
C THR A 72 15.82 3.30 12.41
N HIS A 73 16.51 4.27 11.82
CA HIS A 73 16.93 4.25 10.43
C HIS A 73 18.40 3.79 10.34
N GLY A 74 18.67 2.77 9.52
CA GLY A 74 20.03 2.27 9.29
C GLY A 74 20.89 3.16 8.38
N GLU A 75 20.29 4.19 7.77
CA GLU A 75 20.93 5.15 6.87
C GLU A 75 20.45 6.57 7.17
N ARG A 76 21.07 7.56 6.52
CA ARG A 76 20.73 8.97 6.75
C ARG A 76 19.28 9.26 6.35
N SER A 77 18.45 9.56 7.33
CA SER A 77 17.05 9.96 7.15
C SER A 77 16.85 11.46 7.44
N PRO A 78 15.76 12.08 6.95
CA PRO A 78 15.40 13.46 7.27
C PRO A 78 15.30 13.73 8.79
N TRP A 79 14.97 12.71 9.59
CA TRP A 79 14.93 12.81 11.05
C TRP A 79 16.29 13.15 11.68
N HIS A 80 17.39 12.69 11.08
CA HIS A 80 18.74 13.07 11.54
C HIS A 80 18.98 14.58 11.38
N THR A 81 18.54 15.15 10.25
CA THR A 81 18.64 16.59 10.00
C THR A 81 17.76 17.37 10.98
N VAL A 82 16.51 16.93 11.18
CA VAL A 82 15.59 17.58 12.13
C VAL A 82 16.13 17.55 13.55
N ALA A 83 16.63 16.39 14.02
CA ALA A 83 17.23 16.27 15.35
C ALA A 83 18.41 17.24 15.52
N SER A 84 19.30 17.30 14.52
CA SER A 84 20.48 18.16 14.54
C SER A 84 20.11 19.65 14.52
N LEU A 85 19.24 20.08 13.60
CA LEU A 85 18.83 21.50 13.49
C LEU A 85 18.02 21.97 14.70
N THR A 86 17.15 21.12 15.23
CA THR A 86 16.37 21.45 16.43
C THR A 86 17.27 21.53 17.66
N ALA A 87 18.29 20.67 17.78
CA ALA A 87 19.29 20.75 18.85
C ALA A 87 20.16 22.01 18.77
N LEU A 88 20.40 22.53 17.56
CA LEU A 88 21.09 23.81 17.33
C LEU A 88 20.19 25.04 17.56
N GLY A 89 18.92 24.85 17.92
CA GLY A 89 17.96 25.94 18.15
C GLY A 89 17.54 26.66 16.86
N VAL A 90 17.65 25.99 15.70
CA VAL A 90 17.18 26.54 14.43
C VAL A 90 15.66 26.66 14.45
N GLU A 91 15.15 27.76 13.88
CA GLU A 91 13.72 28.04 13.77
C GLU A 91 12.93 26.82 13.24
N PRO A 92 11.80 26.41 13.88
CA PRO A 92 11.08 25.17 13.57
C PRO A 92 10.71 25.03 12.08
N GLN A 93 10.32 26.12 11.42
CA GLN A 93 9.94 26.09 10.00
C GLN A 93 11.10 25.64 9.11
N ARG A 94 12.35 26.00 9.49
CA ARG A 94 13.56 25.62 8.76
C ARG A 94 14.10 24.27 9.23
N ALA A 95 14.07 24.00 10.52
CA ALA A 95 14.56 22.73 11.08
C ALA A 95 13.78 21.52 10.56
N TRP A 96 12.49 21.68 10.26
CA TRP A 96 11.59 20.62 9.80
C TRP A 96 11.38 20.59 8.29
N ALA A 97 12.11 21.41 7.52
CA ALA A 97 11.90 21.58 6.10
C ALA A 97 12.07 20.26 5.30
N GLU A 98 13.07 19.44 5.63
CA GLU A 98 13.32 18.18 4.91
C GLU A 98 12.20 17.14 5.12
N ILE A 99 11.56 17.13 6.29
CA ILE A 99 10.47 16.19 6.58
C ILE A 99 9.20 16.51 5.78
N ARG A 100 9.01 17.75 5.32
CA ARG A 100 7.81 18.17 4.55
C ARG A 100 7.56 17.35 3.29
N HIS A 101 8.61 16.77 2.71
CA HIS A 101 8.51 15.91 1.53
C HIS A 101 8.01 14.49 1.83
N LEU A 102 7.96 14.10 3.10
CA LEU A 102 7.48 12.80 3.53
C LEU A 102 5.94 12.79 3.65
N PRO A 103 5.28 11.63 3.46
CA PRO A 103 3.86 11.46 3.78
C PRO A 103 3.52 11.94 5.20
N GLY A 104 2.60 12.90 5.32
CA GLY A 104 2.20 13.49 6.61
C GLY A 104 3.23 14.47 7.21
N GLY A 105 4.35 14.73 6.52
CA GLY A 105 5.42 15.58 7.01
C GLY A 105 5.11 17.07 7.02
N GLU A 106 4.32 17.55 6.06
CA GLU A 106 3.79 18.93 6.05
C GLU A 106 2.94 19.22 7.30
N ASP A 107 1.97 18.33 7.57
CA ASP A 107 1.10 18.45 8.74
C ASP A 107 1.89 18.36 10.04
N LEU A 108 2.88 17.48 10.10
CA LEU A 108 3.78 17.36 11.25
C LEU A 108 4.60 18.63 11.47
N ALA A 109 5.22 19.16 10.41
CA ALA A 109 6.03 20.39 10.49
C ALA A 109 5.17 21.59 10.92
N GLY A 110 3.95 21.71 10.41
CA GLY A 110 2.98 22.72 10.84
C GLY A 110 2.55 22.54 12.29
N LEU A 111 2.29 21.31 12.71
CA LEU A 111 1.89 20.97 14.07
C LEU A 111 2.99 21.29 15.09
N VAL A 112 4.24 20.95 14.79
CA VAL A 112 5.40 21.25 15.65
C VAL A 112 5.63 22.77 15.73
N ALA A 113 5.54 23.48 14.61
CA ALA A 113 5.68 24.94 14.59
C ALA A 113 4.61 25.65 15.44
N LEU A 114 3.39 25.11 15.49
CA LEU A 114 2.29 25.67 16.29
C LEU A 114 2.33 25.24 17.77
N SER A 115 2.90 24.08 18.08
CA SER A 115 2.81 23.46 19.42
C SER A 115 3.91 23.89 20.41
N ALA A 116 4.50 25.08 20.22
CA ALA A 116 5.66 25.57 20.98
C ALA A 116 5.52 25.57 22.52
N THR A 117 4.32 25.34 23.06
CA THR A 117 4.01 25.39 24.49
C THR A 117 3.34 24.14 25.07
N SER A 118 2.97 23.11 24.29
CA SER A 118 2.32 21.91 24.85
C SER A 118 2.59 20.61 24.10
N GLY A 119 3.25 19.66 24.77
CA GLY A 119 3.58 18.34 24.23
C GLY A 119 2.39 17.37 24.12
N THR A 120 1.32 17.57 24.92
CA THR A 120 0.13 16.72 24.89
C THR A 120 -0.74 16.98 23.66
N SER A 121 -0.91 18.25 23.25
CA SER A 121 -1.59 18.60 21.99
C SER A 121 -0.79 18.14 20.76
N LEU A 122 0.54 18.20 20.84
CA LEU A 122 1.44 17.70 19.81
C LEU A 122 1.30 16.18 19.64
N ALA A 123 1.32 15.41 20.73
CA ALA A 123 1.13 13.95 20.68
C ALA A 123 -0.24 13.56 20.09
N ALA A 124 -1.32 14.23 20.50
CA ALA A 124 -2.66 13.99 19.95
C ALA A 124 -2.75 14.32 18.45
N GLY A 125 -2.11 15.42 18.01
CA GLY A 125 -2.06 15.78 16.60
C GLY A 125 -1.26 14.77 15.75
N CYS A 126 -0.12 14.31 16.26
CA CYS A 126 0.68 13.26 15.63
C CYS A 126 -0.13 11.96 15.46
N GLY A 127 -0.90 11.56 16.48
CA GLY A 127 -1.78 10.40 16.41
C GLY A 127 -2.83 10.49 15.30
N ARG A 128 -3.40 11.69 15.05
CA ARG A 128 -4.32 11.91 13.92
C ARG A 128 -3.64 11.73 12.56
N ILE A 129 -2.43 12.28 12.41
CA ILE A 129 -1.66 12.17 11.16
C ILE A 129 -1.32 10.70 10.89
N ALA A 130 -0.84 9.97 11.90
CA ALA A 130 -0.52 8.55 11.78
C ALA A 130 -1.77 7.69 11.45
N ALA A 131 -2.92 7.99 12.05
CA ALA A 131 -4.18 7.31 11.74
C ALA A 131 -4.61 7.56 10.28
N GLN A 132 -4.48 8.79 9.79
CA GLN A 132 -4.81 9.15 8.41
C GLN A 132 -3.92 8.42 7.40
N LEU A 133 -2.61 8.33 7.67
CA LEU A 133 -1.68 7.60 6.82
C LEU A 133 -2.03 6.10 6.74
N ARG A 134 -2.40 5.48 7.87
CA ARG A 134 -2.81 4.07 7.91
C ARG A 134 -4.16 3.83 7.26
N ALA A 135 -5.13 4.71 7.45
CA ALA A 135 -6.41 4.62 6.75
C ALA A 135 -6.19 4.63 5.23
N GLY A 136 -5.37 5.55 4.72
CA GLY A 136 -5.02 5.60 3.31
C GLY A 136 -4.23 4.37 2.81
N ALA A 137 -3.41 3.74 3.66
CA ALA A 137 -2.75 2.47 3.34
C ALA A 137 -3.75 1.31 3.26
N GLY A 138 -4.69 1.23 4.21
CA GLY A 138 -5.79 0.27 4.22
C GLY A 138 -6.68 0.38 2.98
N ASP A 139 -7.03 1.60 2.56
CA ASP A 139 -7.82 1.84 1.36
C ASP A 139 -7.11 1.35 0.09
N ARG A 140 -5.79 1.58 -0.02
CA ARG A 140 -4.96 1.08 -1.14
C ARG A 140 -4.90 -0.44 -1.15
N ALA A 141 -4.73 -1.07 0.01
CA ALA A 141 -4.71 -2.53 0.14
C ALA A 141 -6.07 -3.14 -0.24
N LYS A 142 -7.17 -2.54 0.22
CA LYS A 142 -8.54 -2.95 -0.11
C LYS A 142 -8.82 -2.83 -1.61
N ALA A 143 -8.49 -1.70 -2.22
CA ALA A 143 -8.65 -1.51 -3.66
C ALA A 143 -7.85 -2.55 -4.46
N LYS A 144 -6.65 -2.94 -3.99
CA LYS A 144 -5.85 -4.01 -4.62
C LYS A 144 -6.53 -5.39 -4.48
N ALA A 145 -7.13 -5.68 -3.33
CA ALA A 145 -7.86 -6.92 -3.11
C ALA A 145 -9.13 -7.02 -3.98
N GLU A 146 -9.88 -5.93 -4.11
CA GLU A 146 -11.07 -5.87 -4.98
C GLU A 146 -10.70 -6.09 -6.46
N ARG A 147 -9.61 -5.45 -6.93
CA ARG A 147 -9.09 -5.66 -8.29
C ARG A 147 -8.61 -7.09 -8.52
N ALA A 148 -8.02 -7.72 -7.51
CA ALA A 148 -7.61 -9.12 -7.60
C ALA A 148 -8.81 -10.05 -7.81
N GLY A 149 -9.91 -9.81 -7.09
CA GLY A 149 -11.16 -10.57 -7.27
C GLY A 149 -11.69 -10.47 -8.70
N VAL A 150 -11.69 -9.27 -9.29
CA VAL A 150 -12.09 -9.07 -10.70
C VAL A 150 -11.14 -9.81 -11.65
N LEU A 151 -9.83 -9.69 -11.46
CA LEU A 151 -8.83 -10.37 -12.29
C LEU A 151 -8.92 -11.90 -12.22
N ILE A 152 -9.31 -12.46 -11.08
CA ILE A 152 -9.53 -13.90 -10.89
C ILE A 152 -10.83 -14.34 -11.59
N ALA A 153 -11.88 -13.52 -11.56
CA ALA A 153 -13.17 -13.86 -12.17
C ALA A 153 -13.18 -13.76 -13.70
N ILE A 154 -12.40 -12.85 -14.30
CA ILE A 154 -12.32 -12.65 -15.76
C ILE A 154 -12.06 -13.94 -16.57
N PRO A 155 -11.05 -14.78 -16.26
CA PRO A 155 -10.83 -16.00 -17.03
C PRO A 155 -12.01 -16.97 -16.90
N LEU A 156 -12.61 -17.10 -15.72
CA LEU A 156 -13.76 -17.98 -15.51
C LEU A 156 -14.96 -17.53 -16.36
N THR A 157 -15.30 -16.23 -16.34
CA THR A 157 -16.40 -15.68 -17.14
C THR A 157 -16.13 -15.77 -18.63
N ALA A 158 -14.88 -15.55 -19.06
CA ALA A 158 -14.46 -15.68 -20.45
C ALA A 158 -14.61 -17.12 -20.99
N PHE A 159 -14.39 -18.15 -20.17
CA PHE A 159 -14.59 -19.55 -20.56
C PHE A 159 -16.02 -20.05 -20.35
N PHE A 160 -16.76 -19.52 -19.37
CA PHE A 160 -18.13 -19.95 -19.08
C PHE A 160 -19.12 -19.44 -20.12
N LEU A 161 -18.97 -18.19 -20.60
CA LEU A 161 -19.91 -17.57 -21.53
C LEU A 161 -20.07 -18.36 -22.86
N PRO A 162 -18.98 -18.79 -23.54
CA PRO A 162 -19.11 -19.57 -24.77
C PRO A 162 -19.69 -20.97 -24.53
N ALA A 163 -19.30 -21.62 -23.44
CA ALA A 163 -19.80 -22.95 -23.09
C ALA A 163 -21.30 -22.94 -22.80
N PHE A 164 -21.77 -21.96 -22.00
CA PHE A 164 -23.19 -21.77 -21.71
C PHE A 164 -24.01 -21.50 -22.98
N PHE A 165 -23.46 -20.73 -23.93
CA PHE A 165 -24.14 -20.45 -25.19
C PHE A 165 -24.35 -21.70 -26.04
N VAL A 166 -23.29 -22.51 -26.23
CA VAL A 166 -23.34 -23.71 -27.07
C VAL A 166 -24.17 -24.83 -26.43
N LEU A 167 -24.01 -25.05 -25.12
CA LEU A 167 -24.67 -26.17 -24.43
C LEU A 167 -26.09 -25.83 -23.96
N GLY A 168 -26.38 -24.56 -23.63
CA GLY A 168 -27.64 -24.16 -23.02
C GLY A 168 -28.52 -23.31 -23.93
N LEU A 169 -28.03 -22.14 -24.36
CA LEU A 169 -28.87 -21.14 -25.03
C LEU A 169 -29.26 -21.56 -26.46
N ALA A 170 -28.30 -22.00 -27.28
CA ALA A 170 -28.54 -22.29 -28.69
C ALA A 170 -29.61 -23.38 -28.92
N PRO A 171 -29.58 -24.54 -28.22
CA PRO A 171 -30.63 -25.57 -28.38
C PRO A 171 -32.02 -25.07 -27.98
N ALA A 172 -32.12 -24.28 -26.91
CA ALA A 172 -33.39 -23.76 -26.42
C ALA A 172 -34.04 -22.78 -27.41
N VAL A 173 -33.26 -21.88 -28.00
CA VAL A 173 -33.76 -20.92 -29.00
C VAL A 173 -34.22 -21.64 -30.28
N ILE A 174 -33.47 -22.64 -30.74
CA ILE A 174 -33.85 -23.46 -31.90
C ILE A 174 -35.20 -24.16 -31.65
N SER A 175 -35.34 -24.81 -30.49
CA SER A 175 -36.58 -25.51 -30.13
C SER A 175 -37.80 -24.58 -30.07
N LEU A 176 -37.63 -23.36 -29.55
CA LEU A 176 -38.73 -22.40 -29.44
C LEU A 176 -39.13 -21.85 -30.82
N GLY A 177 -38.14 -21.56 -31.67
CA GLY A 177 -38.37 -21.13 -33.05
C GLY A 177 -39.14 -22.19 -33.85
N THR A 178 -38.78 -23.47 -33.72
CA THR A 178 -39.49 -24.55 -34.40
C THR A 178 -40.95 -24.71 -33.96
N SER A 179 -41.28 -24.46 -32.69
CA SER A 179 -42.66 -24.55 -32.18
C SER A 179 -43.54 -23.36 -32.55
N LEU A 180 -42.97 -22.24 -32.97
CA LEU A 180 -43.73 -21.04 -33.39
C LEU A 180 -43.96 -20.98 -34.90
N ILE A 181 -43.11 -21.64 -35.68
CA ILE A 181 -43.17 -21.68 -37.14
C ILE A 181 -44.03 -22.86 -37.64
N ASN A 182 -44.32 -23.83 -36.77
CA ASN A 182 -45.15 -25.02 -37.03
C ASN A 182 -46.50 -24.90 -36.32
#